data_AF-A0A931XLF6-F1
#
_entry.id   AF-A0A931XLF6-F1
#
_cell.length_a   1.000
_cell.length_b   1.000
_cell.length_c   1.000
_cell.angle_alpha   90.00
_cell.angle_beta   90.00
_cell.angle_gamma   90.00
#
_symmetry.space_group_name_H-M   'P 1'
#
loop_
_entity.id
_entity.type
_entity.pdbx_description
1 polymer ?
#
loop_
_entity_poly.entity_id
_entity_poly.type
_entity_poly.pdbx_seq_one_letter_code
_entity_poly.pdbx_strand_id
1 'polypeptide(L)'
;MGNLQFSSALLPNGSSGTTGQFLISQGTSAPTWTSSVTANALKWNALTSPDGNLALAMSAYTSTFTYGAATGAGVNLFNLTDTASNTGTGYLMNLSTGNSSALNPFRVVAANGVEALMVKSNGNVGIGTTAPAGQFQVGSGATPAFVVTTAGNIGIG
;
A
#
# COMPACT_ATOMS: atom_id res chain seq x y z
N MET A 1 41.94 -25.92 -8.43
CA MET A 1 40.96 -25.46 -9.44
C MET A 1 41.42 -24.09 -9.91
N GLY A 2 41.57 -23.88 -11.22
CA GLY A 2 42.13 -22.66 -11.79
C GLY A 2 41.07 -21.64 -12.19
N ASN A 3 41.46 -20.38 -12.32
CA ASN A 3 40.58 -19.32 -12.81
C ASN A 3 40.34 -19.49 -14.33
N LEU A 4 39.14 -19.16 -14.79
CA LEU A 4 38.87 -18.96 -16.21
C LEU A 4 39.12 -17.48 -16.55
N GLN A 5 40.06 -17.20 -17.45
CA GLN A 5 40.37 -15.84 -17.91
C GLN A 5 39.98 -15.69 -19.38
N PHE A 6 39.17 -14.67 -19.67
CA PHE A 6 38.85 -14.27 -21.05
C PHE A 6 39.80 -13.16 -21.49
N SER A 7 40.43 -13.32 -22.65
CA SER A 7 41.28 -12.31 -23.28
C SER A 7 40.50 -11.36 -24.21
N SER A 8 39.17 -11.51 -24.28
CA SER A 8 38.28 -10.74 -25.17
C SER A 8 36.87 -10.69 -24.60
N ALA A 9 36.01 -9.86 -25.20
CA ALA A 9 34.61 -9.73 -24.77
C ALA A 9 33.85 -11.06 -24.94
N LEU A 10 32.91 -11.31 -24.03
CA LEU A 10 31.93 -12.37 -24.19
C LEU A 10 30.93 -11.92 -25.27
N LEU A 11 30.84 -12.66 -26.38
CA LEU A 11 30.02 -12.30 -27.55
C LEU A 11 28.93 -13.33 -27.89
N PRO A 12 27.94 -13.59 -27.01
CA PRO A 12 26.84 -14.50 -27.35
C PRO A 12 26.07 -13.96 -28.56
N ASN A 13 25.88 -14.82 -29.57
CA ASN A 13 25.35 -14.44 -30.88
C ASN A 13 26.09 -13.25 -31.55
N GLY A 14 27.39 -13.10 -31.29
CA GLY A 14 28.23 -12.09 -31.93
C GLY A 14 28.11 -10.67 -31.36
N SER A 15 27.41 -10.47 -30.23
CA SER A 15 27.24 -9.16 -29.60
C SER A 15 27.76 -9.12 -28.17
N SER A 16 28.44 -8.04 -27.80
CA SER A 16 28.92 -7.77 -26.42
C SER A 16 27.84 -7.21 -25.50
N GLY A 17 26.63 -6.97 -26.01
CA GLY A 17 25.57 -6.28 -25.28
C GLY A 17 25.88 -4.79 -25.07
N THR A 18 25.02 -4.13 -24.30
CA THR A 18 25.14 -2.72 -23.88
C THR A 18 25.10 -2.60 -22.35
N THR A 19 25.51 -1.45 -21.82
CA THR A 19 25.51 -1.17 -20.37
C THR A 19 24.16 -1.47 -19.73
N GLY A 20 24.18 -2.13 -18.57
CA GLY A 20 22.99 -2.49 -17.80
C GLY A 20 22.32 -3.79 -18.23
N GLN A 21 22.81 -4.43 -19.29
CA GLN A 21 22.33 -5.76 -19.67
C GLN A 21 23.03 -6.87 -18.88
N PHE A 22 22.35 -8.00 -18.77
CA PHE A 22 22.89 -9.25 -18.25
C PHE A 22 22.55 -10.40 -19.18
N LEU A 23 23.30 -11.51 -19.08
CA LEU A 23 23.03 -12.71 -19.87
C LEU A 23 21.91 -13.53 -19.22
N ILE A 24 20.94 -13.92 -20.04
CA ILE A 24 19.94 -14.92 -19.68
C ILE A 24 20.15 -16.18 -20.53
N SER A 25 20.00 -17.34 -19.89
CA SER A 25 20.07 -18.63 -20.58
C SER A 25 18.86 -18.81 -21.48
N GLN A 26 19.10 -19.31 -22.70
CA GLN A 26 18.03 -19.66 -23.65
C GLN A 26 17.70 -21.16 -23.61
N GLY A 27 18.23 -21.91 -22.63
CA GLY A 27 18.08 -23.36 -22.51
C GLY A 27 18.94 -24.13 -23.52
N THR A 28 18.60 -24.06 -24.81
CA THR A 28 19.23 -24.85 -25.89
C THR A 28 20.05 -24.02 -26.87
N SER A 29 19.99 -22.68 -26.80
CA SER A 29 20.73 -21.77 -27.68
C SER A 29 21.74 -20.93 -26.89
N ALA A 30 22.62 -20.22 -27.60
CA ALA A 30 23.54 -19.29 -26.96
C ALA A 30 22.75 -18.29 -26.09
N PRO A 31 23.26 -17.94 -24.89
CA PRO A 31 22.59 -17.00 -24.01
C PRO A 31 22.41 -15.64 -24.70
N THR A 32 21.42 -14.87 -24.29
CA THR A 32 21.14 -13.56 -24.88
C THR A 32 21.26 -12.47 -23.85
N TRP A 33 21.71 -11.28 -24.29
CA TRP A 33 21.68 -10.10 -23.44
C TRP A 33 20.25 -9.59 -23.29
N THR A 34 19.85 -9.29 -22.06
CA THR A 34 18.57 -8.68 -21.75
C THR A 34 18.75 -7.52 -20.77
N SER A 35 17.88 -6.52 -20.86
CA SER A 35 17.71 -5.45 -19.86
C SER A 35 16.46 -5.66 -18.99
N SER A 36 15.69 -6.72 -19.26
CA SER A 36 14.46 -7.03 -18.54
C SER A 36 14.59 -8.30 -17.71
N VAL A 37 14.13 -8.22 -16.47
CA VAL A 37 13.80 -9.38 -15.64
C VAL A 37 12.29 -9.52 -15.70
N THR A 38 11.79 -10.69 -16.09
CA THR A 38 10.34 -10.94 -16.05
C THR A 38 9.93 -11.12 -14.58
N ALA A 39 8.93 -10.36 -14.13
CA ALA A 39 8.52 -10.29 -12.72
C ALA A 39 7.84 -11.57 -12.18
N ASN A 40 7.67 -12.60 -13.02
CA ASN A 40 7.07 -13.89 -12.63
C ASN A 40 7.91 -14.70 -11.63
N ALA A 41 9.17 -14.31 -11.37
CA ALA A 41 10.02 -14.90 -10.34
C ALA A 41 10.37 -13.95 -9.18
N LEU A 42 9.99 -12.67 -9.26
CA LEU A 42 10.36 -11.68 -8.25
C LEU A 42 9.37 -11.68 -7.10
N LYS A 43 9.83 -12.04 -5.91
CA LYS A 43 9.01 -12.01 -4.69
C LYS A 43 9.19 -10.68 -3.98
N TRP A 44 8.09 -10.05 -3.54
CA TRP A 44 8.15 -8.77 -2.84
C TRP A 44 8.91 -8.84 -1.51
N ASN A 45 8.94 -10.01 -0.88
CA ASN A 45 9.71 -10.23 0.35
C ASN A 45 11.23 -10.29 0.12
N ALA A 46 11.70 -10.20 -1.13
CA ALA A 46 13.12 -10.07 -1.47
C ALA A 46 13.56 -8.61 -1.64
N LEU A 47 12.65 -7.64 -1.52
CA LEU A 47 13.00 -6.22 -1.60
C LEU A 47 13.83 -5.81 -0.37
N THR A 48 14.91 -5.05 -0.61
CA THR A 48 15.75 -4.44 0.43
C THR A 48 15.36 -2.97 0.66
N SER A 49 15.94 -2.35 1.69
CA SER A 49 15.76 -0.90 1.94
C SER A 49 16.05 -0.08 0.69
N PRO A 50 15.23 0.93 0.35
CA PRO A 50 15.49 1.78 -0.79
C PRO A 50 16.60 2.80 -0.48
N ASP A 51 17.37 3.17 -1.50
CA ASP A 51 18.41 4.22 -1.41
C ASP A 51 17.83 5.64 -1.64
N GLY A 52 16.51 5.76 -1.78
CA GLY A 52 15.79 7.00 -2.04
C GLY A 52 14.28 6.85 -1.96
N ASN A 53 13.54 7.91 -2.26
CA ASN A 53 12.08 7.89 -2.19
C ASN A 53 11.49 6.97 -3.25
N LEU A 54 10.60 6.06 -2.83
CA LEU A 54 9.80 5.26 -3.75
C LEU A 54 8.61 6.10 -4.26
N ALA A 55 8.44 6.18 -5.58
CA ALA A 55 7.27 6.76 -6.23
C ALA A 55 6.65 5.76 -7.19
N LEU A 56 5.32 5.63 -7.15
CA LEU A 56 4.59 4.64 -7.96
C LEU A 56 3.28 5.25 -8.48
N ALA A 57 3.15 5.37 -9.81
CA ALA A 57 1.97 5.94 -10.45
C ALA A 57 0.98 4.84 -10.89
N MET A 58 -0.25 4.88 -10.36
CA MET A 58 -1.29 3.87 -10.62
C MET A 58 -2.25 4.19 -11.76
N SER A 59 -2.29 5.44 -12.25
CA SER A 59 -3.30 5.89 -13.23
C SER A 59 -4.73 5.57 -12.74
N ALA A 60 -5.58 4.96 -13.58
CA ALA A 60 -6.93 4.53 -13.24
C ALA A 60 -7.02 3.08 -12.72
N TYR A 61 -5.89 2.41 -12.50
CA TYR A 61 -5.88 1.01 -12.09
C TYR A 61 -6.00 0.84 -10.57
N THR A 62 -6.82 -0.12 -10.14
CA THR A 62 -6.97 -0.46 -8.72
C THR A 62 -5.77 -1.26 -8.21
N SER A 63 -5.24 -0.89 -7.05
CA SER A 63 -4.29 -1.72 -6.29
C SER A 63 -5.04 -2.48 -5.19
N THR A 64 -4.98 -3.82 -5.20
CA THR A 64 -5.67 -4.66 -4.21
C THR A 64 -4.68 -5.51 -3.43
N PHE A 65 -4.68 -5.36 -2.11
CA PHE A 65 -3.99 -6.27 -1.18
C PHE A 65 -5.04 -7.17 -0.54
N THR A 66 -4.95 -8.48 -0.78
CA THR A 66 -5.86 -9.47 -0.21
C THR A 66 -5.09 -10.38 0.74
N TYR A 67 -5.58 -10.50 1.97
CA TYR A 67 -5.00 -11.33 3.00
C TYR A 67 -5.90 -12.53 3.29
N GLY A 68 -5.30 -13.70 3.51
CA GLY A 68 -5.99 -14.87 4.03
C GLY A 68 -6.17 -14.82 5.55
N ALA A 69 -6.57 -15.95 6.14
CA ALA A 69 -6.63 -16.08 7.59
C ALA A 69 -5.23 -15.97 8.21
N ALA A 70 -5.10 -15.07 9.19
CA ALA A 70 -3.93 -15.00 10.06
C ALA A 70 -4.42 -15.01 11.51
N THR A 71 -4.03 -16.03 12.26
CA THR A 71 -4.53 -16.31 13.62
C THR A 71 -3.44 -16.09 14.65
N GLY A 72 -3.78 -15.54 15.81
CA GLY A 72 -2.86 -15.30 16.91
C GLY A 72 -3.03 -13.90 17.52
N ALA A 73 -2.54 -13.71 18.74
CA ALA A 73 -2.54 -12.40 19.37
C ALA A 73 -1.53 -11.46 18.69
N GLY A 74 -1.90 -10.19 18.48
CA GLY A 74 -1.01 -9.16 17.94
C GLY A 74 -0.72 -9.27 16.44
N VAL A 75 -1.48 -10.08 15.70
CA VAL A 75 -1.33 -10.19 14.24
C VAL A 75 -1.97 -8.97 13.56
N ASN A 76 -1.12 -8.14 12.95
CA ASN A 76 -1.52 -7.08 12.05
C ASN A 76 -1.20 -7.51 10.61
N LEU A 77 -2.18 -7.44 9.70
CA LEU A 77 -1.98 -7.80 8.29
C LEU A 77 -1.28 -6.69 7.50
N PHE A 78 -1.38 -5.44 7.97
CA PHE A 78 -0.78 -4.27 7.36
C PHE A 78 -0.34 -3.29 8.45
N ASN A 79 0.91 -2.81 8.35
CA ASN A 79 1.48 -1.84 9.28
C ASN A 79 2.11 -0.68 8.49
N LEU A 80 1.86 0.54 8.97
CA LEU A 80 2.66 1.72 8.69
C LEU A 80 3.26 2.12 10.05
N THR A 81 4.59 2.15 10.17
CA THR A 81 5.26 2.32 11.45
C THR A 81 6.40 3.33 11.33
N ASP A 82 6.46 4.27 12.28
CA ASP A 82 7.64 5.09 12.56
C ASP A 82 8.43 4.47 13.73
N THR A 83 9.69 4.11 13.50
CA THR A 83 10.57 3.51 14.51
C THR A 83 11.71 4.43 14.95
N ALA A 84 11.84 5.63 14.36
CA ALA A 84 12.99 6.51 14.54
C ALA A 84 12.65 7.84 15.21
N SER A 85 11.41 8.02 15.67
CA SER A 85 10.92 9.23 16.34
C SER A 85 11.19 10.47 15.48
N ASN A 86 10.55 10.54 14.30
CA ASN A 86 10.75 11.65 13.37
C ASN A 86 10.57 13.02 14.07
N THR A 87 11.56 13.89 13.96
CA THR A 87 11.52 15.26 14.50
C THR A 87 11.03 16.30 13.48
N GLY A 88 10.85 15.88 12.22
CA GLY A 88 10.17 16.66 11.19
C GLY A 88 8.65 16.63 11.35
N THR A 89 7.96 17.60 10.76
CA THR A 89 6.49 17.67 10.76
C THR A 89 5.90 16.98 9.52
N GLY A 90 4.73 16.34 9.66
CA GLY A 90 4.07 15.63 8.56
C GLY A 90 3.08 14.57 9.07
N TYR A 91 2.69 13.67 8.17
CA TYR A 91 1.77 12.57 8.47
C TYR A 91 2.38 11.24 8.04
N LEU A 92 2.22 10.19 8.85
CA LEU A 92 2.59 8.82 8.49
C LEU A 92 1.73 8.29 7.32
N MET A 93 0.48 8.73 7.23
CA MET A 93 -0.44 8.46 6.13
C MET A 93 -1.15 9.75 5.74
N ASN A 94 -1.08 10.11 4.47
CA ASN A 94 -1.84 11.22 3.89
C ASN A 94 -2.73 10.69 2.77
N LEU A 95 -4.04 10.87 2.91
CA LEU A 95 -5.05 10.45 1.94
C LEU A 95 -5.74 11.70 1.40
N SER A 96 -5.60 11.96 0.11
CA SER A 96 -6.21 13.11 -0.54
C SER A 96 -6.87 12.73 -1.86
N THR A 97 -7.93 13.47 -2.19
CA THR A 97 -8.61 13.37 -3.48
C THR A 97 -8.39 14.65 -4.28
N GLY A 98 -8.46 14.55 -5.61
CA GLY A 98 -8.39 15.71 -6.49
C GLY A 98 -9.56 16.69 -6.29
N ASN A 99 -9.40 17.89 -6.85
CA ASN A 99 -10.44 18.92 -6.84
C ASN A 99 -11.76 18.38 -7.42
N SER A 100 -12.88 18.63 -6.73
CA SER A 100 -14.22 18.17 -7.14
C SER A 100 -14.40 16.63 -7.24
N SER A 101 -13.48 15.84 -6.68
CA SER A 101 -13.63 14.38 -6.61
C SER A 101 -14.87 13.97 -5.82
N ALA A 102 -15.62 13.00 -6.35
CA ALA A 102 -16.72 12.37 -5.63
C ALA A 102 -16.28 11.19 -4.74
N LEU A 103 -15.01 10.78 -4.80
CA LEU A 103 -14.49 9.69 -3.99
C LEU A 103 -14.44 10.06 -2.50
N ASN A 104 -14.91 9.15 -1.65
CA ASN A 104 -14.75 9.24 -0.20
C ASN A 104 -13.32 8.81 0.16
N PRO A 105 -12.50 9.69 0.76
CA PRO A 105 -11.06 9.42 0.95
C PRO A 105 -10.76 8.29 1.93
N PHE A 106 -11.65 7.99 2.88
CA PHE A 106 -11.41 6.96 3.89
C PHE A 106 -12.71 6.25 4.31
N ARG A 107 -12.63 4.92 4.45
CA ARG A 107 -13.75 4.06 4.84
C ARG A 107 -13.24 2.82 5.57
N VAL A 108 -13.88 2.48 6.68
CA VAL A 108 -13.63 1.27 7.47
C VAL A 108 -14.94 0.50 7.60
N VAL A 109 -14.91 -0.76 7.18
CA VAL A 109 -16.08 -1.63 7.16
C VAL A 109 -15.77 -2.86 8.00
N ALA A 110 -16.62 -3.15 8.97
CA ALA A 110 -16.54 -4.35 9.78
C ALA A 110 -17.20 -5.55 9.06
N ALA A 111 -17.20 -6.71 9.71
CA ALA A 111 -17.81 -7.92 9.18
C ALA A 111 -19.25 -7.69 8.71
N ASN A 112 -19.67 -8.39 7.66
CA ASN A 112 -21.02 -8.31 7.09
C ASN A 112 -21.41 -6.92 6.55
N GLY A 113 -20.44 -6.08 6.18
CA GLY A 113 -20.71 -4.79 5.55
C GLY A 113 -21.13 -3.69 6.53
N VAL A 114 -20.95 -3.91 7.84
CA VAL A 114 -21.28 -2.91 8.87
C VAL A 114 -20.34 -1.71 8.73
N GLU A 115 -20.91 -0.53 8.47
CA GLU A 115 -20.15 0.72 8.37
C GLU A 115 -19.60 1.09 9.75
N ALA A 116 -18.28 1.13 9.91
CA ALA A 116 -17.66 1.53 11.17
C ALA A 116 -17.31 3.02 11.16
N LEU A 117 -16.59 3.47 10.13
CA LEU A 117 -16.16 4.86 9.98
C LEU A 117 -16.06 5.22 8.50
N MET A 118 -16.62 6.37 8.14
CA MET A 118 -16.53 6.94 6.80
C MET A 118 -16.13 8.41 6.86
N VAL A 119 -15.30 8.85 5.91
CA VAL A 119 -15.10 10.26 5.58
C VAL A 119 -15.66 10.50 4.19
N LYS A 120 -16.69 11.34 4.08
CA LYS A 120 -17.28 11.71 2.78
C LYS A 120 -16.33 12.59 1.97
N SER A 121 -16.53 12.63 0.66
CA SER A 121 -15.82 13.52 -0.26
C SER A 121 -15.90 15.01 0.10
N ASN A 122 -16.95 15.42 0.81
CA ASN A 122 -17.13 16.78 1.32
C ASN A 122 -16.52 17.01 2.72
N GLY A 123 -15.80 16.04 3.28
CA GLY A 123 -15.13 16.11 4.59
C GLY A 123 -15.99 15.70 5.79
N ASN A 124 -17.28 15.41 5.61
CA ASN A 124 -18.13 14.97 6.72
C ASN A 124 -17.73 13.58 7.21
N VAL A 125 -17.64 13.39 8.52
CA VAL A 125 -17.26 12.13 9.17
C VAL A 125 -18.49 11.44 9.75
N GLY A 126 -18.70 10.18 9.36
CA GLY A 126 -19.73 9.30 9.89
C GLY A 126 -19.11 8.15 10.68
N ILE A 127 -19.63 7.87 11.87
CA ILE A 127 -19.34 6.66 12.65
C ILE A 127 -20.62 5.84 12.70
N GLY A 128 -20.63 4.60 12.20
CA GLY A 128 -21.88 3.82 12.14
C GLY A 128 -22.91 4.34 11.11
N THR A 129 -22.52 5.22 10.19
CA THR A 129 -23.40 5.79 9.15
C THR A 129 -22.61 6.11 7.89
N THR A 130 -23.24 5.89 6.73
CA THR A 130 -22.69 6.25 5.41
C THR A 130 -23.16 7.62 4.93
N ALA A 131 -24.11 8.23 5.62
CA ALA A 131 -24.76 9.48 5.23
C ALA A 131 -24.79 10.50 6.39
N PRO A 132 -23.64 10.97 6.88
CA PRO A 132 -23.60 12.04 7.86
C PRO A 132 -24.27 13.31 7.30
N ALA A 133 -25.28 13.81 8.01
CA ALA A 133 -26.03 15.02 7.70
C ALA A 133 -25.27 16.31 8.06
N GLY A 134 -24.30 16.22 8.98
CA GLY A 134 -23.40 17.31 9.37
C GLY A 134 -21.93 16.90 9.30
N GLN A 135 -21.03 17.78 9.78
CA GLN A 135 -19.58 17.54 9.74
C GLN A 135 -19.16 16.29 10.53
N PHE A 136 -19.88 15.97 11.60
CA PHE A 136 -19.65 14.78 12.41
C PHE A 136 -20.98 14.18 12.83
N GLN A 137 -21.17 12.88 12.58
CA GLN A 137 -22.35 12.14 13.00
C GLN A 137 -21.97 10.74 13.48
N VAL A 138 -22.54 10.33 14.61
CA VAL A 138 -22.49 8.94 15.10
C VAL A 138 -23.89 8.34 14.96
N GLY A 139 -23.99 7.15 14.36
CA GLY A 139 -25.23 6.44 14.07
C GLY A 139 -26.08 7.09 12.97
N SER A 140 -27.25 6.51 12.68
CA SER A 140 -28.24 7.07 11.75
C SER A 140 -29.64 7.02 12.37
N GLY A 141 -30.19 8.17 12.76
CA GLY A 141 -31.56 8.26 13.32
C GLY A 141 -31.72 7.84 14.79
N ALA A 142 -32.98 7.90 15.27
CA ALA A 142 -33.39 8.11 16.67
C ALA A 142 -33.06 6.98 17.67
N THR A 143 -31.77 6.77 17.99
CA THR A 143 -31.20 6.33 19.30
C THR A 143 -29.80 5.73 19.14
N PRO A 144 -28.84 6.02 20.03
CA PRO A 144 -28.38 7.34 20.42
C PRO A 144 -27.12 7.73 19.64
N ALA A 145 -27.08 8.97 19.16
CA ALA A 145 -25.98 9.54 18.41
C ALA A 145 -24.72 9.87 19.25
N PHE A 146 -24.60 9.33 20.48
CA PHE A 146 -23.50 9.57 21.42
C PHE A 146 -23.50 8.47 22.51
N VAL A 147 -22.33 7.95 22.92
CA VAL A 147 -22.23 6.70 23.74
C VAL A 147 -21.54 6.94 25.10
N VAL A 148 -22.15 6.54 26.24
CA VAL A 148 -21.58 6.64 27.62
C VAL A 148 -22.00 5.41 28.49
N THR A 149 -21.12 4.66 29.18
CA THR A 149 -20.48 4.87 30.51
C THR A 149 -19.34 3.81 30.74
N THR A 150 -18.59 3.81 31.86
CA THR A 150 -19.01 3.11 33.11
C THR A 150 -19.17 4.01 34.35
N ALA A 151 -18.92 5.31 34.22
CA ALA A 151 -19.08 6.28 35.31
C ALA A 151 -19.86 7.58 34.98
N GLY A 152 -20.03 7.95 33.70
CA GLY A 152 -20.11 9.37 33.31
C GLY A 152 -21.50 9.96 33.03
N ASN A 153 -21.69 11.22 33.46
CA ASN A 153 -22.77 12.12 33.04
C ASN A 153 -22.52 12.66 31.62
N ILE A 154 -23.59 12.92 30.86
CA ILE A 154 -23.54 13.55 29.54
C ILE A 154 -24.00 15.00 29.66
N GLY A 155 -23.10 15.95 29.41
CA GLY A 155 -23.46 17.35 29.21
C GLY A 155 -23.85 17.58 27.75
N ILE A 156 -25.14 17.71 27.50
CA ILE A 156 -25.64 18.55 26.41
C ILE A 156 -25.96 19.90 27.08
N GLY A 157 -25.63 21.01 26.43
CA GLY A 157 -25.64 22.36 27.01
C GLY A 157 -26.82 22.68 27.92
#